data_AF-A0A1H6HWP6-F1
#
_entry.id   AF-A0A1H6HWP6-F1
#
_cell.length_a   1.000
_cell.length_b   1.000
_cell.length_c   1.000
_cell.angle_alpha   90.00
_cell.angle_beta   90.00
_cell.angle_gamma   90.00
#
_symmetry.space_group_name_H-M   'P 1'
#
loop_
_entity.id
_entity.type
_entity.pdbx_description
1 polymer ?
#
loop_
_entity_poly.entity_id
_entity_poly.type
_entity_poly.pdbx_seq_one_letter_code
_entity_poly.pdbx_strand_id
1 'polypeptide(L)'
;MNNETFSEQGSNYPPKPINEAKNAVDIAEDILFNTYGEKNIKRQRPYNLVFQDSYWIINGTKKKAEIGGVFLIILNSKNGKIIKITHGE
;
A
#
# COMPACT_ATOMS: atom_id res chain seq x y z
N MET A 1 4.77 22.07 22.29
CA MET A 1 4.76 21.71 20.85
C MET A 1 5.40 20.36 20.79
N ASN A 2 4.58 19.32 20.77
CA ASN A 2 5.01 17.97 21.04
C ASN A 2 5.06 17.29 19.68
N ASN A 3 6.25 17.24 19.11
CA ASN A 3 6.53 16.48 17.91
C ASN A 3 6.58 15.00 18.29
N GLU A 4 5.45 14.33 18.16
CA GLU A 4 5.33 12.90 18.40
C GLU A 4 6.17 12.15 17.37
N THR A 5 7.34 11.71 17.84
CA THR A 5 8.24 10.78 17.16
C THR A 5 7.48 9.49 16.87
N PHE A 6 7.11 9.26 15.61
CA PHE A 6 6.67 7.94 15.17
C PHE A 6 7.87 6.98 15.21
N SER A 7 7.86 6.12 16.22
CA SER A 7 8.86 5.09 16.50
C SER A 7 9.09 4.16 15.31
N GLU A 8 10.33 4.07 14.83
CA GLU A 8 10.83 3.11 13.84
C GLU A 8 10.94 1.68 14.40
N GLN A 9 9.84 1.08 14.87
CA GLN A 9 9.87 -0.29 15.39
C GLN A 9 8.67 -1.09 14.87
N GLY A 10 8.90 -1.91 13.84
CA GLY A 10 7.91 -2.92 13.45
C GLY A 10 7.87 -3.39 12.00
N SER A 11 8.99 -3.71 11.34
CA SER A 11 8.98 -4.71 10.27
C SER A 11 10.38 -5.23 10.00
N ASN A 12 10.63 -6.49 10.32
CA ASN A 12 11.92 -7.19 10.18
C ASN A 12 12.28 -7.55 8.72
N TYR A 13 11.81 -6.76 7.75
CA TYR A 13 12.20 -6.92 6.36
C TYR A 13 13.42 -6.05 6.11
N PRO A 14 14.60 -6.61 5.75
CA PRO A 14 15.64 -5.77 5.19
C PRO A 14 15.02 -5.04 3.99
N PRO A 15 15.27 -3.73 3.83
CA PRO A 15 14.73 -2.95 2.74
C PRO A 15 15.20 -3.54 1.41
N LYS A 16 14.46 -4.50 0.87
CA LYS A 16 14.77 -5.16 -0.39
C LYS A 16 14.21 -4.29 -1.51
N PRO A 17 14.99 -4.07 -2.59
CA PRO A 17 14.47 -3.43 -3.78
C PRO A 17 13.25 -4.18 -4.33
N ILE A 18 12.19 -3.44 -4.64
CA ILE A 18 10.97 -3.93 -5.27
C ILE A 18 11.10 -3.66 -6.77
N ASN A 19 11.68 -4.61 -7.48
CA ASN A 19 11.99 -4.47 -8.90
C ASN A 19 10.83 -4.89 -9.82
N GLU A 20 9.81 -5.55 -9.28
CA GLU A 20 8.72 -6.13 -10.06
C GLU A 20 7.35 -5.75 -9.50
N ALA A 21 6.41 -5.55 -10.42
CA ALA A 21 5.02 -5.25 -10.12
C ALA A 21 4.38 -6.29 -9.17
N LYS A 22 4.64 -7.59 -9.40
CA LYS A 22 4.11 -8.66 -8.57
C LYS A 22 4.58 -8.52 -7.12
N ASN A 23 5.86 -8.28 -6.90
CA ASN A 23 6.42 -8.10 -5.56
C ASN A 23 5.84 -6.85 -4.87
N ALA A 24 5.62 -5.77 -5.63
CA ALA A 24 4.98 -4.56 -5.11
C ALA A 24 3.54 -4.83 -4.64
N VAL A 25 2.78 -5.61 -5.42
CA VAL A 25 1.41 -6.02 -5.08
C VAL A 25 1.41 -6.95 -3.87
N ASP A 26 2.26 -7.97 -3.84
CA ASP A 26 2.33 -8.93 -2.71
C ASP A 26 2.61 -8.19 -1.39
N ILE A 27 3.61 -7.30 -1.37
CA ILE A 27 3.94 -6.47 -0.20
C ILE A 27 2.77 -5.57 0.21
N ALA A 28 2.13 -4.91 -0.76
CA ALA A 28 0.99 -4.06 -0.49
C ALA A 28 -0.20 -4.84 0.08
N GLU A 29 -0.48 -6.04 -0.45
CA GLU A 29 -1.53 -6.91 0.06
C GLU A 29 -1.26 -7.33 1.50
N ASP A 30 -0.04 -7.78 1.83
CA ASP A 30 0.32 -8.15 3.21
C ASP A 30 0.08 -6.99 4.20
N ILE A 31 0.47 -5.77 3.84
CA ILE A 31 0.26 -4.58 4.68
C ILE A 31 -1.24 -4.25 4.79
N LEU A 32 -1.94 -4.20 3.65
CA LEU A 32 -3.34 -3.77 3.58
C LEU A 32 -4.30 -4.79 4.17
N PHE A 33 -4.02 -6.10 4.05
CA PHE A 33 -4.81 -7.17 4.64
C PHE A 33 -4.76 -7.11 6.17
N ASN A 34 -3.57 -6.89 6.73
CA ASN A 34 -3.39 -6.70 8.17
C ASN A 34 -4.03 -5.41 8.70
N THR A 35 -4.13 -4.37 7.85
CA THR A 35 -4.67 -3.06 8.26
C THR A 35 -6.19 -2.93 8.08
N TYR A 36 -6.73 -3.41 6.96
CA TYR A 36 -8.12 -3.14 6.53
C TYR A 36 -8.94 -4.40 6.26
N GLY A 37 -8.35 -5.58 6.45
CA GLY A 37 -8.98 -6.87 6.25
C GLY A 37 -8.90 -7.37 4.80
N GLU A 38 -8.48 -8.62 4.64
CA GLU A 38 -8.25 -9.27 3.35
C GLU A 38 -9.44 -9.18 2.40
N LYS A 39 -10.66 -9.50 2.88
CA LYS A 39 -11.88 -9.47 2.07
C LYS A 39 -12.17 -8.08 1.51
N ASN A 40 -11.91 -7.03 2.30
CA ASN A 40 -12.16 -5.64 1.91
C ASN A 40 -11.20 -5.21 0.79
N ILE A 41 -9.92 -5.58 0.90
CA ILE A 41 -8.90 -5.25 -0.10
C ILE A 41 -9.09 -6.05 -1.39
N LYS A 42 -9.33 -7.37 -1.29
CA LYS A 42 -9.56 -8.22 -2.46
C LYS A 42 -10.76 -7.79 -3.31
N ARG A 43 -11.81 -7.20 -2.71
CA ARG A 43 -12.98 -6.68 -3.46
C ARG A 43 -12.61 -5.51 -4.39
N GLN A 44 -11.53 -4.79 -4.07
CA GLN A 44 -11.09 -3.63 -4.84
C GLN A 44 -10.17 -4.01 -6.02
N ARG A 45 -10.08 -5.29 -6.37
CA ARG A 45 -9.38 -5.77 -7.57
C ARG A 45 -10.22 -5.52 -8.84
N PRO A 46 -9.59 -5.35 -10.02
CA PRO A 46 -8.14 -5.28 -10.24
C PRO A 46 -7.56 -3.98 -9.66
N TYR A 47 -6.29 -3.98 -9.25
CA TYR A 47 -5.63 -2.77 -8.78
C TYR A 47 -5.06 -1.97 -9.94
N ASN A 48 -5.08 -0.65 -9.81
CA ASN A 48 -4.27 0.22 -10.66
C ASN A 48 -2.86 0.31 -10.07
N LEU A 49 -1.87 0.07 -10.92
CA LEU A 49 -0.47 0.05 -10.55
C LEU A 49 0.32 1.01 -11.43
N VAL A 50 1.07 1.92 -10.81
CA VAL A 50 1.95 2.87 -11.50
C VAL A 50 3.34 2.80 -10.86
N PHE A 51 4.37 2.70 -11.69
CA PHE A 51 5.76 2.88 -11.28
C PHE A 51 6.27 4.23 -11.77
N GLN A 52 6.64 5.11 -10.86
CA GLN A 52 7.16 6.43 -11.20
C GLN A 52 8.17 6.89 -10.16
N ASP A 53 9.29 7.46 -10.60
CA ASP A 53 10.29 8.10 -9.74
C ASP A 53 10.81 7.22 -8.59
N SER A 54 10.95 5.91 -8.83
CA SER A 54 11.30 4.90 -7.81
C SER A 54 10.24 4.66 -6.73
N TYR A 55 8.97 4.89 -7.07
CA TYR A 55 7.83 4.58 -6.21
C TYR A 55 6.84 3.67 -6.93
N TRP A 56 6.32 2.69 -6.19
CA TRP A 56 5.14 1.94 -6.57
C TRP A 56 3.92 2.60 -5.96
N ILE A 57 3.00 3.06 -6.82
CA ILE A 57 1.73 3.67 -6.45
C ILE A 57 0.64 2.66 -6.80
N ILE A 58 -0.07 2.18 -5.78
CA ILE A 58 -1.06 1.11 -5.92
C ILE A 58 -2.37 1.60 -5.34
N ASN A 59 -3.45 1.56 -6.12
CA ASN A 59 -4.78 1.90 -5.64
C ASN A 59 -5.80 0.84 -6.06
N GLY A 60 -6.78 0.64 -5.18
CA GLY A 60 -7.94 -0.19 -5.47
C GLY A 60 -8.81 0.42 -6.57
N THR A 61 -9.56 -0.41 -7.27
CA THR A 61 -10.65 0.03 -8.14
C THR A 61 -11.99 -0.30 -7.53
N LYS A 62 -13.02 0.42 -7.97
CA LYS A 62 -14.41 0.16 -7.59
C LYS A 62 -15.25 -0.14 -8.81
N LYS A 63 -16.12 -1.14 -8.70
CA LYS A 63 -17.24 -1.29 -9.63
C LYS A 63 -18.23 -0.16 -9.34
N LYS A 64 -18.85 0.38 -10.40
CA LYS A 64 -19.90 1.40 -10.26
C LYS A 64 -20.98 0.88 -9.30
N ALA A 65 -21.42 1.75 -8.38
CA ALA A 65 -22.43 1.54 -7.32
C ALA A 65 -21.95 1.07 -5.92
N GLU A 66 -20.64 1.00 -5.62
CA GLU A 66 -20.18 0.76 -4.24
C GLU A 66 -19.97 2.06 -3.45
N ILE A 67 -20.64 2.21 -2.30
CA ILE A 67 -20.51 3.37 -1.39
C ILE A 67 -19.14 3.38 -0.69
N GLY A 68 -18.49 4.56 -0.62
CA GLY A 68 -17.20 4.84 0.03
C GLY A 68 -15.99 4.96 -0.89
N GLY A 69 -14.77 4.98 -0.36
CA GLY A 69 -13.54 5.07 -1.15
C GLY A 69 -12.82 3.75 -1.43
N VAL A 70 -11.60 3.87 -1.98
CA VAL A 70 -10.66 2.78 -2.25
C VAL A 70 -9.35 3.03 -1.50
N PHE A 71 -8.52 2.00 -1.35
CA PHE A 71 -7.19 2.17 -0.80
C PHE A 71 -6.25 2.86 -1.78
N LEU A 72 -5.25 3.54 -1.23
CA LEU A 72 -4.02 3.98 -1.89
C LEU A 72 -2.85 3.62 -0.99
N ILE A 73 -1.83 2.97 -1.55
CA ILE A 73 -0.55 2.73 -0.89
C ILE A 73 0.59 3.15 -1.83
N ILE A 74 1.59 3.82 -1.26
CA ILE A 74 2.80 4.24 -1.97
C ILE A 74 4.00 3.61 -1.27
N LEU A 75 4.80 2.85 -2.03
CA LEU A 75 5.98 2.16 -1.55
C LEU A 75 7.22 2.72 -2.26
N ASN A 76 8.30 2.99 -1.51
CA ASN A 76 9.59 3.29 -2.11
C ASN A 76 10.21 2.01 -2.65
N SER A 77 10.48 1.95 -3.95
CA SER A 77 10.96 0.72 -4.59
C SER A 77 12.40 0.37 -4.24
N LYS A 78 13.21 1.30 -3.72
CA LYS A 78 14.61 1.04 -3.39
C LYS A 78 14.75 0.32 -2.05
N ASN A 79 13.83 0.58 -1.13
CA ASN A 79 13.94 0.13 0.26
C ASN A 79 12.65 -0.46 0.85
N GLY A 80 11.57 -0.54 0.07
CA GLY A 80 10.29 -1.10 0.53
C GLY A 80 9.60 -0.29 1.63
N LYS A 81 10.08 0.91 1.99
CA LYS A 81 9.43 1.74 3.00
C LYS A 81 8.05 2.20 2.50
N ILE A 82 7.07 2.13 3.39
CA ILE A 82 5.74 2.72 3.17
C ILE A 82 5.88 4.23 3.25
N ILE A 83 5.53 4.91 2.17
CA ILE A 83 5.54 6.37 2.07
C ILE A 83 4.18 6.93 2.45
N LYS A 84 3.11 6.25 2.04
CA LYS A 84 1.73 6.66 2.32
C LYS A 84 0.80 5.46 2.30
N ILE A 85 -0.19 5.47 3.19
CA ILE A 85 -1.33 4.57 3.17
C ILE A 85 -2.59 5.39 3.49
N THR A 86 -3.63 5.25 2.67
CA THR A 86 -4.94 5.87 2.92
C THR A 86 -6.04 4.93 2.43
N HIS A 87 -7.20 4.97 3.05
CA HIS A 87 -8.41 4.33 2.57
C HIS A 87 -9.50 5.40 2.57
N GLY A 88 -10.08 5.67 1.39
CA GLY A 88 -11.13 6.70 1.29
C GLY A 88 -12.41 6.23 1.98
N GLU A 89 -13.05 7.12 2.73
CA GLU A 89 -14.34 6.87 3.39
C GLU A 89 -15.51 6.78 2.40
#